data_AF-A0A2E1DZ60-F1
#
_entry.id   AF-A0A2E1DZ60-F1
#
_cell.length_a   1.000
_cell.length_b   1.000
_cell.length_c   1.000
_cell.angle_alpha   90.00
_cell.angle_beta   90.00
_cell.angle_gamma   90.00
#
_symmetry.space_group_name_H-M   'P 1'
#
loop_
_entity.id
_entity.type
_entity.pdbx_description
1 polymer ?
#
loop_
_entity_poly.entity_id
_entity_poly.type
_entity_poly.pdbx_seq_one_letter_code
_entity_poly.pdbx_strand_id
1 'polypeptide(L)'
;ALEFLIRLVKDSIDTKKYNSLKHKTDRVAYLRALSVNTLINDTVKIFSKNEEKILNGEFTKTLLSESVFKAQMEDIIDISVKKVYNSKEVIEKELKGYQVIHKLLSVFIKAAVNNQSDNTTALDDLVLASLPKTYIHKEGDLYNQLLDISCFVASLTDGNALEWYNKIS
;
A
#
# COMPACT_ATOMS: atom_id res chain seq x y z
N ALA A 1 0.30 10.81 20.88
CA ALA A 1 0.30 11.73 19.73
C ALA A 1 1.24 12.90 19.96
N LEU A 2 1.00 13.77 20.95
CA LEU A 2 1.92 14.88 21.26
C LEU A 2 3.34 14.39 21.57
N GLU A 3 3.50 13.37 22.40
CA GLU A 3 4.80 12.78 22.76
C GLU A 3 5.64 12.34 21.55
N PHE A 4 5.01 11.74 20.54
CA PHE A 4 5.68 11.30 19.31
C PHE A 4 5.98 12.45 18.34
N LEU A 5 5.15 13.50 18.33
CA LEU A 5 5.32 14.65 17.43
C LEU A 5 6.12 15.79 18.06
N ILE A 6 6.41 15.75 19.37
CA ILE A 6 6.96 16.90 20.09
C ILE A 6 8.30 17.36 19.53
N ARG A 7 9.14 16.42 19.10
CA ARG A 7 10.44 16.71 18.48
C ARG A 7 10.30 17.33 17.08
N LEU A 8 9.25 17.01 16.34
CA LEU A 8 8.95 17.58 15.02
C LEU A 8 8.39 19.00 15.10
N VAL A 9 7.73 19.33 16.20
CA VAL A 9 7.05 20.64 16.38
C VAL A 9 7.74 21.53 17.40
N LYS A 10 8.81 21.08 18.05
CA LYS A 10 9.44 21.77 19.20
C LYS A 10 9.71 23.25 18.92
N ASP A 11 10.25 23.55 17.75
CA ASP A 11 10.69 24.90 17.38
C ASP A 11 9.59 25.73 16.71
N SER A 12 8.45 25.12 16.39
CA SER A 12 7.35 25.75 15.64
C SER A 12 6.01 25.79 16.40
N ILE A 13 5.92 25.13 17.56
CA ILE A 13 4.70 25.06 18.35
C ILE A 13 4.43 26.35 19.13
N ASP A 14 3.37 27.05 18.77
CA ASP A 14 2.73 28.02 19.67
C ASP A 14 1.92 27.28 20.74
N THR A 15 2.44 27.27 21.97
CA THR A 15 1.83 26.60 23.12
C THR A 15 0.52 27.26 23.57
N LYS A 16 0.38 28.59 23.42
CA LYS A 16 -0.87 29.29 23.74
C LYS A 16 -1.96 28.86 22.77
N LYS A 17 -1.65 28.87 21.47
CA LYS A 17 -2.56 28.40 20.43
C LYS A 17 -2.93 26.93 20.64
N TYR A 18 -1.96 26.06 20.87
CA TYR A 18 -2.21 24.64 21.13
C TYR A 18 -3.16 24.42 22.32
N ASN A 19 -2.93 25.12 23.43
CA ASN A 19 -3.73 25.00 24.63
C ASN A 19 -5.14 25.60 24.47
N SER A 20 -5.32 26.61 23.61
CA SER A 20 -6.65 27.17 23.30
C SER A 20 -7.55 26.24 22.48
N LEU A 21 -6.97 25.25 21.78
CA LEU A 21 -7.75 24.27 21.01
C LEU A 21 -8.49 23.34 21.96
N LYS A 22 -9.83 23.27 21.81
CA LYS A 22 -10.71 22.50 22.70
C LYS A 22 -10.77 21.02 22.33
N HIS A 23 -10.83 20.70 21.03
CA HIS A 23 -11.01 19.33 20.57
C HIS A 23 -9.68 18.64 20.28
N LYS A 24 -9.62 17.33 20.56
CA LYS A 24 -8.44 16.50 20.27
C LYS A 24 -8.11 16.49 18.78
N THR A 25 -9.13 16.47 17.92
CA THR A 25 -9.02 16.52 16.46
C THR A 25 -8.28 17.78 16.00
N ASP A 26 -8.62 18.94 16.56
CA ASP A 26 -8.01 20.21 16.19
C ASP A 26 -6.55 20.27 16.62
N ARG A 27 -6.26 19.76 17.83
CA ARG A 27 -4.89 19.63 18.33
C ARG A 27 -4.04 18.73 17.43
N VAL A 28 -4.56 17.59 17.02
CA VAL A 28 -3.87 16.67 16.10
C VAL A 28 -3.68 17.31 14.73
N ALA A 29 -4.70 17.97 14.18
CA ALA A 29 -4.62 18.67 12.89
C ALA A 29 -3.56 19.79 12.92
N TYR A 30 -3.51 20.55 14.02
CA TYR A 30 -2.51 21.59 14.21
C TYR A 30 -1.08 21.02 14.32
N LEU A 31 -0.87 19.99 15.15
CA LEU A 31 0.43 19.32 15.25
C LEU A 31 0.87 18.70 13.91
N ARG A 32 -0.07 18.14 13.15
CA ARG A 32 0.19 17.61 11.79
C ARG A 32 0.67 18.71 10.85
N ALA A 33 0.00 19.87 10.84
CA ALA A 33 0.40 20.99 9.99
C ALA A 33 1.83 21.45 10.28
N LEU A 34 2.19 21.59 11.56
CA LEU A 34 3.55 21.94 11.98
C LEU A 34 4.56 20.86 11.59
N SER A 35 4.25 19.59 11.86
CA SER A 35 5.15 18.46 11.57
C SER A 35 5.42 18.32 10.07
N VAL A 36 4.38 18.45 9.23
CA VAL A 36 4.51 18.41 7.77
C VAL A 36 5.41 19.55 7.29
N ASN A 37 5.20 20.79 7.78
CA ASN A 37 6.04 21.92 7.41
C ASN A 37 7.51 21.71 7.83
N THR A 38 7.76 21.20 9.04
CA THR A 38 9.11 20.87 9.50
C THR A 38 9.79 19.84 8.58
N LEU A 39 9.10 18.74 8.27
CA LEU A 39 9.63 17.67 7.42
C LEU A 39 9.86 18.11 5.97
N ILE A 40 9.00 18.97 5.42
CA ILE A 40 9.21 19.56 4.08
C ILE A 40 10.51 20.36 4.06
N ASN A 41 10.70 21.27 5.02
CA ASN A 41 11.89 22.12 5.06
C ASN A 41 13.18 21.31 5.26
N ASP A 42 13.13 20.24 6.06
CA ASP A 42 14.25 19.32 6.23
C ASP A 42 14.56 18.56 4.93
N THR A 43 13.52 18.02 4.27
CA THR A 43 13.64 17.28 3.01
C THR A 43 14.21 18.16 1.90
N VAL A 44 13.77 19.42 1.78
CA VAL A 44 14.30 20.39 0.79
C VAL A 44 15.79 20.64 1.01
N LYS A 45 16.25 20.77 2.26
CA LYS A 45 17.68 20.93 2.57
C LYS A 45 18.48 19.70 2.16
N ILE A 46 17.98 18.50 2.44
CA ILE A 46 18.65 17.24 2.07
C ILE A 46 18.72 17.11 0.55
N PHE A 47 17.63 17.39 -0.15
CA PHE A 47 17.59 17.38 -1.61
C PHE A 47 18.61 18.35 -2.20
N SER A 48 18.57 19.62 -1.79
CA SER A 48 19.49 20.66 -2.31
C SER A 48 20.96 20.33 -2.02
N LYS A 49 21.25 19.77 -0.83
CA LYS A 49 22.61 19.35 -0.46
C LYS A 49 23.14 18.19 -1.32
N ASN A 50 22.26 17.34 -1.85
CA ASN A 50 22.62 16.13 -2.59
C ASN A 50 22.24 16.22 -4.08
N GLU A 51 21.94 17.40 -4.60
CA GLU A 51 21.42 17.61 -5.96
C GLU A 51 22.27 16.92 -7.03
N GLU A 52 23.59 17.16 -7.04
CA GLU A 52 24.50 16.55 -8.01
C GLU A 52 24.47 15.00 -7.94
N LYS A 53 24.48 14.43 -6.73
CA LYS A 53 24.41 12.97 -6.56
C LYS A 53 23.09 12.40 -7.04
N ILE A 54 21.99 13.11 -6.82
CA ILE A 54 20.66 12.71 -7.28
C ILE A 54 20.63 12.72 -8.82
N LEU A 55 21.13 13.78 -9.45
CA LEU A 55 21.18 13.90 -10.91
C LEU A 55 22.06 12.82 -11.55
N ASN A 56 23.16 12.47 -10.91
CA ASN A 56 24.06 11.42 -11.37
C ASN A 56 23.56 10.00 -11.07
N GLY A 57 22.42 9.84 -10.38
CA GLY A 57 21.91 8.53 -9.97
C GLY A 57 22.74 7.84 -8.87
N GLU A 58 23.60 8.58 -8.19
CA GLU A 58 24.51 8.09 -7.14
C GLU A 58 23.90 8.16 -5.73
N PHE A 59 22.74 8.81 -5.59
CA PHE A 59 22.02 8.87 -4.32
C PHE A 59 21.21 7.58 -4.07
N THR A 60 21.85 6.60 -3.42
CA THR A 60 21.30 5.24 -3.21
C THR A 60 20.34 5.11 -2.02
N LYS A 61 20.05 6.21 -1.32
CA LYS A 61 19.21 6.25 -0.12
C LYS A 61 17.92 7.01 -0.38
N THR A 62 16.96 6.95 0.56
CA THR A 62 15.79 7.84 0.53
C THR A 62 16.12 9.16 1.21
N LEU A 63 15.50 10.27 0.78
CA LEU A 63 15.73 11.59 1.39
C LEU A 63 15.46 11.58 2.90
N LEU A 64 14.35 10.95 3.32
CA LEU A 64 13.96 10.87 4.72
C LEU A 64 14.91 10.01 5.57
N SER A 65 15.71 9.13 4.97
CA SER A 65 16.71 8.35 5.71
C SER A 65 17.93 9.15 6.15
N GLU A 66 18.16 10.32 5.54
CA GLU A 66 19.19 11.29 5.94
C GLU A 66 18.60 12.43 6.80
N SER A 67 17.29 12.35 7.13
CA SER A 67 16.60 13.32 7.96
C SER A 67 17.13 13.29 9.39
N VAL A 68 17.28 14.49 9.97
CA VAL A 68 17.55 14.64 11.41
C VAL A 68 16.40 14.13 12.28
N PHE A 69 15.22 13.93 11.68
CA PHE A 69 14.01 13.42 12.33
C PHE A 69 13.76 11.94 12.05
N LYS A 70 14.72 11.22 11.47
CA LYS A 70 14.59 9.79 11.13
C LYS A 70 14.08 8.95 12.31
N ALA A 71 14.72 9.06 13.47
CA ALA A 71 14.35 8.27 14.65
C ALA A 71 12.90 8.51 15.09
N GLN A 72 12.42 9.75 14.98
CA GLN A 72 11.05 10.14 15.33
C GLN A 72 10.04 9.55 14.34
N MET A 73 10.39 9.48 13.06
CA MET A 73 9.56 8.83 12.05
C MET A 73 9.52 7.31 12.26
N GLU A 74 10.65 6.70 12.60
CA GLU A 74 10.75 5.27 12.95
C GLU A 74 9.90 4.96 14.19
N ASP A 75 9.98 5.74 15.26
CA ASP A 75 9.15 5.59 16.47
C ASP A 75 7.63 5.63 16.14
N ILE A 76 7.22 6.52 15.22
CA ILE A 76 5.83 6.65 14.77
C ILE A 76 5.40 5.44 13.94
N ILE A 77 6.27 4.94 13.06
CA ILE A 77 6.01 3.73 12.28
C ILE A 77 5.87 2.52 13.21
N ASP A 78 6.79 2.36 14.16
CA ASP A 78 6.83 1.23 15.09
C ASP A 78 5.58 1.17 15.97
N ILE A 79 5.15 2.31 16.53
CA ILE A 79 3.91 2.35 17.30
C ILE A 79 2.68 2.09 16.41
N SER A 80 2.70 2.56 15.16
CA SER A 80 1.61 2.32 14.20
C SER A 80 1.50 0.84 13.83
N VAL A 81 2.63 0.17 13.59
CA VAL A 81 2.69 -1.29 13.41
C VAL A 81 2.13 -2.00 14.64
N LYS A 82 2.62 -1.65 15.83
CA LYS A 82 2.23 -2.32 17.07
C LYS A 82 0.76 -2.12 17.45
N LYS A 83 0.18 -0.96 17.17
CA LYS A 83 -1.14 -0.57 17.70
C LYS A 83 -2.25 -0.50 16.65
N VAL A 84 -1.91 -0.24 15.39
CA VAL A 84 -2.88 -0.06 14.30
C VAL A 84 -2.85 -1.27 13.38
N TYR A 85 -1.72 -1.55 12.73
CA TYR A 85 -1.64 -2.64 11.74
C TYR A 85 -1.77 -4.02 12.38
N ASN A 86 -1.15 -4.25 13.55
CA ASN A 86 -1.30 -5.50 14.30
C ASN A 86 -2.54 -5.52 15.21
N SER A 87 -3.51 -4.64 14.98
CA SER A 87 -4.79 -4.72 15.70
C SER A 87 -5.59 -5.93 15.20
N LYS A 88 -6.36 -6.55 16.08
CA LYS A 88 -7.16 -7.74 15.76
C LYS A 88 -8.06 -7.51 14.54
N GLU A 89 -8.71 -6.35 14.46
CA GLU A 89 -9.59 -6.00 13.34
C GLU A 89 -8.85 -5.94 12.00
N VAL A 90 -7.64 -5.38 11.97
CA VAL A 90 -6.83 -5.30 10.75
C VAL A 90 -6.33 -6.69 10.34
N ILE A 91 -5.82 -7.49 11.27
CA ILE A 91 -5.38 -8.86 10.99
C ILE A 91 -6.53 -9.72 10.44
N GLU A 92 -7.73 -9.62 11.02
CA GLU A 92 -8.91 -10.34 10.51
C GLU A 92 -9.31 -9.89 9.10
N LYS A 93 -9.18 -8.60 8.78
CA LYS A 93 -9.41 -8.06 7.43
C LYS A 93 -8.36 -8.55 6.44
N GLU A 94 -7.09 -8.54 6.82
CA GLU A 94 -5.98 -9.02 5.99
C GLU A 94 -6.09 -10.52 5.70
N LEU A 95 -6.47 -11.34 6.69
CA LEU A 95 -6.72 -12.78 6.49
C LEU A 95 -7.81 -13.04 5.44
N LYS A 96 -8.92 -12.30 5.51
CA LYS A 96 -9.99 -12.39 4.51
C LYS A 96 -9.49 -11.95 3.13
N GLY A 97 -8.78 -10.84 3.05
CA GLY A 97 -8.17 -10.36 1.81
C GLY A 97 -7.23 -11.41 1.19
N TYR A 98 -6.38 -12.03 1.99
CA TYR A 98 -5.47 -13.09 1.56
C TYR A 98 -6.24 -14.29 0.96
N GLN A 99 -7.29 -14.76 1.64
CA GLN A 99 -8.10 -15.89 1.14
C GLN A 99 -8.81 -15.55 -0.18
N VAL A 100 -9.33 -14.33 -0.30
CA VAL A 100 -9.98 -13.84 -1.51
C VAL A 100 -9.01 -13.87 -2.69
N ILE A 101 -7.87 -13.18 -2.57
CA ILE A 101 -6.88 -13.10 -3.66
C ILE A 101 -6.32 -14.49 -4.00
N HIS A 102 -6.02 -15.32 -2.99
CA HIS A 102 -5.53 -16.67 -3.20
C HIS A 102 -6.52 -17.53 -3.99
N LYS A 103 -7.81 -17.50 -3.65
CA LYS A 103 -8.84 -18.28 -4.34
C LYS A 103 -9.03 -17.80 -5.78
N LEU A 104 -9.08 -16.48 -6.00
CA LEU A 104 -9.21 -15.90 -7.33
C LEU A 104 -8.05 -16.32 -8.23
N LEU A 105 -6.81 -16.11 -7.78
CA LEU A 105 -5.62 -16.54 -8.52
C LEU A 105 -5.65 -18.04 -8.79
N SER A 106 -5.94 -18.86 -7.79
CA SER A 106 -5.96 -20.32 -7.93
C SER A 106 -6.95 -20.79 -9.01
N VAL A 107 -8.14 -20.19 -9.06
CA VAL A 107 -9.16 -20.57 -10.04
C VAL A 107 -8.85 -20.04 -11.43
N PHE A 108 -8.50 -18.76 -11.57
CA PHE A 108 -8.21 -18.17 -12.88
C PHE A 108 -6.95 -18.74 -13.50
N ILE A 109 -5.88 -18.91 -12.73
CA ILE A 109 -4.63 -19.51 -13.22
C ILE A 109 -4.87 -20.95 -13.66
N LYS A 110 -5.57 -21.75 -12.84
CA LYS A 110 -5.87 -23.14 -13.20
C LYS A 110 -6.66 -23.23 -14.51
N ALA A 111 -7.71 -22.42 -14.65
CA ALA A 111 -8.51 -22.41 -15.87
C ALA A 111 -7.68 -21.98 -17.09
N ALA A 112 -6.84 -20.94 -16.96
CA ALA A 112 -5.97 -20.47 -18.03
C ALA A 112 -4.91 -21.51 -18.45
N VAL A 113 -4.25 -22.17 -17.49
CA VAL A 113 -3.27 -23.23 -17.75
C VAL A 113 -3.91 -24.45 -18.42
N ASN A 114 -5.09 -24.86 -17.93
CA ASN A 114 -5.85 -25.95 -18.52
C ASN A 114 -6.29 -25.63 -19.95
N ASN A 115 -6.64 -24.38 -20.24
CA ASN A 115 -7.00 -23.90 -21.58
C ASN A 115 -5.83 -23.97 -22.56
N GLN A 116 -4.62 -23.58 -22.14
CA GLN A 116 -3.43 -23.70 -22.98
C GLN A 116 -3.03 -25.17 -23.22
N SER A 117 -3.40 -26.07 -22.31
CA SER A 117 -3.07 -27.50 -22.38
C SER A 117 -4.19 -28.36 -23.00
N ASP A 118 -5.24 -27.75 -23.55
CA ASP A 118 -6.44 -28.44 -24.08
C ASP A 118 -7.10 -29.44 -23.08
N ASN A 119 -7.02 -29.14 -21.78
CA ASN A 119 -7.50 -29.99 -20.69
C ASN A 119 -8.52 -29.26 -19.78
N THR A 120 -9.37 -28.41 -20.36
CA THR A 120 -10.38 -27.67 -19.58
C THR A 120 -11.47 -28.57 -19.04
N THR A 121 -11.93 -28.24 -17.84
CA THR A 121 -13.18 -28.75 -17.26
C THR A 121 -14.34 -27.82 -17.58
N ALA A 122 -15.57 -28.28 -17.40
CA ALA A 122 -16.76 -27.43 -17.56
C ALA A 122 -16.73 -26.17 -16.66
N LEU A 123 -16.09 -26.26 -15.49
CA LEU A 123 -15.88 -25.11 -14.62
C LEU A 123 -14.84 -24.14 -15.21
N ASP A 124 -13.73 -24.66 -15.74
CA ASP A 124 -12.69 -23.83 -16.36
C ASP A 124 -13.27 -23.03 -17.54
N ASP A 125 -14.11 -23.66 -18.37
CA ASP A 125 -14.76 -22.98 -19.51
C ASP A 125 -15.66 -21.82 -19.06
N LEU A 126 -16.44 -22.01 -17.98
CA LEU A 126 -17.27 -20.94 -17.40
C LEU A 126 -16.42 -19.80 -16.82
N VAL A 127 -15.33 -20.15 -16.14
CA VAL A 127 -14.38 -19.18 -15.59
C VAL A 127 -13.74 -18.37 -16.71
N LEU A 128 -13.27 -19.01 -17.77
CA LEU A 128 -12.68 -18.33 -18.93
C LEU A 128 -13.70 -17.44 -19.65
N ALA A 129 -14.95 -17.89 -19.79
CA ALA A 129 -16.02 -17.10 -20.39
C ALA A 129 -16.38 -15.85 -19.57
N SER A 130 -16.14 -15.88 -18.25
CA SER A 130 -16.36 -14.72 -17.38
C SER A 130 -15.24 -13.68 -17.46
N LEU A 131 -14.03 -14.08 -17.88
CA LEU A 131 -12.89 -13.18 -18.01
C LEU A 131 -12.96 -12.37 -19.31
N PRO A 132 -12.47 -11.12 -19.32
CA PRO A 132 -12.32 -10.38 -20.57
C PRO A 132 -11.33 -11.10 -21.49
N LYS A 133 -11.71 -11.27 -22.77
CA LYS A 133 -10.91 -12.01 -23.77
C LYS A 133 -9.48 -11.47 -23.95
N THR A 134 -9.25 -10.20 -23.61
CA THR A 134 -7.93 -9.56 -23.65
C THR A 134 -6.91 -10.18 -22.70
N TYR A 135 -7.35 -10.91 -21.67
CA TYR A 135 -6.48 -11.58 -20.68
C TYR A 135 -6.28 -13.08 -20.98
N ILE A 136 -6.81 -13.60 -22.09
CA ILE A 136 -6.76 -15.03 -22.43
C ILE A 136 -5.94 -15.22 -23.71
N HIS A 137 -4.85 -15.95 -23.59
CA HIS A 137 -3.84 -16.19 -24.62
C HIS A 137 -3.61 -17.68 -24.80
N LYS A 138 -4.57 -18.37 -25.44
CA LYS A 138 -4.53 -19.84 -25.62
C LYS A 138 -3.22 -20.33 -26.26
N GLU A 139 -2.80 -19.71 -27.35
CA GLU A 139 -1.56 -20.05 -28.08
C GLU A 139 -0.35 -19.22 -27.61
N GLY A 140 -0.50 -18.47 -26.52
CA GLY A 140 0.53 -17.56 -26.01
C GLY A 140 1.51 -18.23 -25.06
N ASP A 141 2.59 -17.52 -24.75
CA ASP A 141 3.53 -17.93 -23.72
C ASP A 141 2.88 -17.97 -22.32
N LEU A 142 3.20 -19.00 -21.53
CA LEU A 142 2.62 -19.21 -20.21
C LEU A 142 2.95 -18.06 -19.25
N TYR A 143 4.16 -17.49 -19.32
CA TYR A 143 4.52 -16.37 -18.46
C TYR A 143 3.63 -15.16 -18.71
N ASN A 144 3.39 -14.80 -19.98
CA ASN A 144 2.47 -13.72 -20.33
C ASN A 144 1.04 -14.03 -19.86
N GLN A 145 0.55 -15.26 -20.05
CA GLN A 145 -0.77 -15.67 -19.57
C GLN A 145 -0.91 -15.52 -18.04
N LEU A 146 0.11 -15.91 -17.27
CA LEU A 146 0.09 -15.75 -15.81
C LEU A 146 0.18 -14.28 -15.38
N LEU A 147 0.97 -13.48 -16.10
CA LEU A 147 1.10 -12.05 -15.87
C LEU A 147 -0.25 -11.35 -16.11
N ASP A 148 -0.93 -11.64 -17.21
CA ASP A 148 -2.22 -11.03 -17.55
C ASP A 148 -3.32 -11.40 -16.55
N ILE A 149 -3.38 -12.65 -16.10
CA ILE A 149 -4.30 -13.05 -15.02
C ILE A 149 -3.97 -12.33 -13.71
N SER A 150 -2.68 -12.17 -13.38
CA SER A 150 -2.25 -11.44 -12.19
C SER A 150 -2.62 -9.96 -12.29
N CYS A 151 -2.46 -9.34 -13.48
CA CYS A 151 -2.88 -7.97 -13.77
C CYS A 151 -4.40 -7.80 -13.63
N PHE A 152 -5.19 -8.76 -14.12
CA PHE A 152 -6.63 -8.75 -13.94
C PHE A 152 -7.01 -8.75 -12.46
N VAL A 153 -6.48 -9.70 -11.67
CA VAL A 153 -6.78 -9.77 -10.22
C VAL A 153 -6.31 -8.52 -9.49
N ALA A 154 -5.12 -7.99 -9.81
CA ALA A 154 -4.60 -6.76 -9.21
C ALA A 154 -5.39 -5.50 -9.60
N SER A 155 -6.11 -5.52 -10.72
CA SER A 155 -6.96 -4.40 -11.16
C SER A 155 -8.30 -4.33 -10.43
N LEU A 156 -8.69 -5.38 -9.70
CA LEU A 156 -9.95 -5.42 -8.97
C LEU A 156 -9.88 -4.53 -7.74
N THR A 157 -10.96 -3.79 -7.49
CA THR A 157 -11.19 -3.16 -6.18
C THR A 157 -11.53 -4.24 -5.14
N ASP A 158 -11.35 -3.94 -3.86
CA ASP A 158 -11.72 -4.86 -2.76
C ASP A 158 -13.17 -5.38 -2.89
N GLY A 159 -14.10 -4.49 -3.25
CA GLY A 159 -15.51 -4.85 -3.45
C GLY A 159 -15.70 -5.81 -4.63
N ASN A 160 -15.04 -5.53 -5.76
CA ASN A 160 -15.11 -6.40 -6.93
C ASN A 160 -14.45 -7.75 -6.65
N ALA A 161 -13.30 -7.77 -5.97
CA ALA A 161 -12.61 -9.01 -5.61
C ALA A 161 -13.48 -9.91 -4.72
N LEU A 162 -14.20 -9.33 -3.76
CA LEU A 162 -15.18 -10.06 -2.94
C LEU A 162 -16.37 -10.56 -3.77
N GLU A 163 -16.89 -9.76 -4.70
CA GLU A 163 -17.97 -10.18 -5.59
C GLU A 163 -17.55 -11.38 -6.45
N TRP A 164 -16.35 -11.33 -7.05
CA TRP A 164 -15.76 -12.43 -7.80
C TRP A 164 -15.55 -13.67 -6.94
N TYR A 165 -15.04 -13.49 -5.71
CA TYR A 165 -14.84 -14.58 -4.76
C TYR A 165 -16.16 -15.30 -4.45
N ASN A 166 -17.24 -14.55 -4.23
CA ASN A 166 -18.56 -15.11 -3.96
C ASN A 166 -19.18 -15.82 -5.19
N LYS A 167 -18.85 -15.40 -6.41
CA LYS A 167 -19.31 -16.08 -7.64
C LYS A 167 -18.61 -17.43 -7.87
N ILE A 168 -17.36 -17.54 -7.41
CA ILE A 168 -16.46 -18.67 -7.68
C ILE A 168 -16.39 -19.68 -6.52
N SER A 169 -16.84 -19.27 -5.33
CA SER A 169 -16.88 -20.13 -4.13
C SER A 169 -18.15 -20.96 -4.08
#